data_AF-A0A7C0WV12-F1
#
_entry.id   AF-A0A7C0WV12-F1
#
_cell.length_a   1.000
_cell.length_b   1.000
_cell.length_c   1.000
_cell.angle_alpha   90.00
_cell.angle_beta   90.00
_cell.angle_gamma   90.00
#
_symmetry.space_group_name_H-M   'P 1'
#
loop_
_entity.id
_entity.type
_entity.pdbx_description
1 polymer ?
#
loop_
_entity_poly.entity_id
_entity_poly.type
_entity_poly.pdbx_seq_one_letter_code
_entity_poly.pdbx_strand_id
1 'polypeptide(L)' 'MKKNNWPIVFGPVPSRRLGRSLGIDLTPPKTCSFDCIYCECGKTTRLS' A
#
# COMPACT_ATOMS: atom_id res chain seq x y z
N MET A 1 -7.12 -20.24 16.12
CA MET A 1 -6.23 -20.14 14.94
C MET A 1 -4.80 -19.96 15.44
N LYS A 2 -3.86 -20.83 15.02
CA LYS A 2 -2.50 -20.97 15.60
C LYS A 2 -1.72 -19.64 15.56
N LYS A 3 -1.15 -19.22 16.70
CA LYS A 3 -0.26 -18.05 16.82
C LYS A 3 1.16 -18.47 16.48
N ASN A 4 1.63 -18.11 15.29
CA ASN A 4 3.04 -18.11 14.97
C ASN A 4 3.66 -16.84 15.61
N ASN A 5 4.75 -16.97 16.36
CA ASN A 5 5.30 -15.91 17.22
C ASN A 5 6.21 -14.89 16.51
N TRP A 6 5.84 -14.47 15.29
CA TRP A 6 6.53 -13.35 14.64
C TRP A 6 6.04 -12.03 15.26
N PRO A 7 6.94 -11.05 15.50
CA PRO A 7 6.53 -9.72 15.92
C PRO A 7 5.62 -9.13 14.84
N ILE A 8 4.36 -8.91 15.20
CA ILE A 8 3.37 -8.28 14.32
C ILE A 8 3.73 -6.80 14.25
N VAL A 9 4.39 -6.38 13.16
CA VAL A 9 4.83 -4.99 12.94
C VAL A 9 3.63 -4.05 12.76
N PHE A 10 2.52 -4.56 12.21
CA PHE A 10 1.25 -3.84 12.04
C PHE A 10 0.06 -4.74 12.40
N GLY A 11 -0.84 -4.25 13.27
CA GLY A 11 -1.96 -5.01 13.81
C GLY A 11 -3.30 -4.78 13.10
N PRO A 12 -4.33 -5.58 13.43
CA PRO A 12 -5.70 -5.31 13.01
C PRO A 12 -6.22 -4.03 13.69
N VAL A 13 -6.15 -2.92 12.97
CA VAL A 13 -6.73 -1.63 13.32
C VAL A 13 -8.25 -1.73 13.31
N PRO A 14 -8.95 -1.30 14.38
CA PRO A 14 -10.41 -1.27 14.38
C PRO A 14 -10.89 -0.28 13.31
N SER A 15 -11.60 -0.80 12.32
CA SER A 15 -12.20 0.01 11.27
C SER A 15 -13.70 0.09 11.48
N ARG A 16 -14.25 1.30 11.48
CA ARG A 16 -15.70 1.49 11.64
C ARG A 16 -16.53 0.83 10.53
N ARG A 17 -15.97 0.70 9.32
CA ARG A 17 -16.64 0.06 8.17
C ARG A 17 -16.35 -1.43 8.04
N LEU A 18 -15.12 -1.86 8.34
CA LEU A 18 -14.65 -3.22 8.06
C LEU A 18 -14.49 -4.10 9.32
N GLY A 19 -14.73 -3.54 10.50
CA GLY A 19 -14.51 -4.21 11.79
C GLY A 19 -13.03 -4.31 12.16
N ARG A 20 -12.21 -4.93 11.31
CA ARG A 20 -10.75 -5.06 11.47
C ARG A 20 -10.05 -4.86 10.13
N SER A 21 -9.07 -3.96 10.09
CA SER A 21 -8.26 -3.67 8.91
C SER A 21 -6.78 -3.74 9.26
N LEU A 22 -5.93 -4.17 8.33
CA LEU A 22 -4.48 -4.16 8.57
C LEU A 22 -3.86 -2.75 8.50
N GLY A 23 -4.59 -1.75 8.01
CA GLY A 23 -4.07 -0.38 7.83
C GLY A 23 -3.01 -0.28 6.73
N ILE A 24 -2.98 -1.25 5.82
CA ILE A 24 -2.06 -1.31 4.68
C ILE A 24 -2.86 -1.04 3.42
N ASP A 25 -2.36 -0.12 2.59
CA ASP A 25 -2.84 0.07 1.23
C ASP A 25 -2.03 -0.83 0.29
N LEU A 26 -2.73 -1.70 -0.43
CA LEU A 26 -2.12 -2.58 -1.45
C LEU A 26 -2.15 -1.95 -2.83
N THR A 27 -2.77 -0.78 -2.98
CA THR A 27 -2.81 -0.09 -4.26
C THR A 27 -1.41 0.41 -4.61
N PRO A 28 -0.89 0.03 -5.79
CA PRO A 28 0.39 0.53 -6.25
C PRO A 28 0.35 2.07 -6.34
N PRO A 29 1.50 2.74 -6.20
CA PRO A 29 1.57 4.18 -6.42
C PRO A 29 1.03 4.52 -7.82
N LYS A 30 0.47 5.72 -7.96
CA LYS A 30 -0.09 6.19 -9.23
C LYS A 30 0.96 6.11 -10.33
N THR A 31 0.61 5.45 -11.43
CA THR A 31 1.45 5.35 -12.63
C THR A 31 0.91 6.29 -13.69
N CYS A 32 1.77 7.13 -14.28
CA CYS A 32 1.42 7.96 -15.43
C CYS A 32 1.68 7.17 -16.73
N SER A 33 0.75 7.21 -17.67
CA SER A 33 0.89 6.56 -18.98
C SER A 33 1.72 7.36 -19.99
N PHE A 34 2.16 8.57 -19.63
CA PHE A 34 2.94 9.47 -20.48
C PHE A 34 4.35 9.66 -19.93
N ASP A 35 5.33 9.82 -20.83
CA ASP A 35 6.70 10.21 -20.49
C ASP A 35 6.81 11.73 -20.42
N CYS A 36 6.50 12.31 -19.25
CA CYS A 36 6.45 13.76 -19.06
C CYS A 36 7.46 14.25 -17.99
N ILE A 37 8.14 15.36 -18.32
CA ILE A 37 9.18 15.98 -17.46
C ILE A 37 8.59 16.55 -16.16
N TYR A 38 7.29 16.89 -16.15
CA TYR A 38 6.58 17.51 -15.03
C TYR A 38 5.52 16.58 -14.43
N CYS A 39 5.81 15.28 -14.32
CA CYS A 39 4.85 14.32 -13.79
C CYS A 39 4.53 14.59 -12.30
N GLU A 40 3.25 14.76 -11.95
CA GLU A 40 2.80 14.83 -10.55
C GLU A 40 3.08 13.54 -9.77
N CYS A 41 3.20 12.41 -10.48
CA CYS A 41 3.55 11.11 -9.89
C CYS A 41 5.07 10.96 -9.65
N GLY A 42 5.89 11.91 -10.11
CA GLY A 42 7.35 11.86 -9.99
C GLY A 42 8.03 10.98 -11.04
N LYS A 43 9.31 10.65 -10.80
CA LYS A 43 10.14 9.85 -11.72
C LYS A 43 9.72 8.37 -11.70
N THR A 44 9.59 7.76 -12.88
CA THR A 44 9.31 6.32 -12.97
C THR A 44 10.52 5.48 -12.54
N THR A 45 10.29 4.43 -11.76
CA THR A 45 11.34 3.49 -11.32
C THR A 45 11.45 2.25 -12.21
N ARG A 46 10.43 1.98 -13.04
CA ARG A 46 10.39 0.85 -13.98
C ARG A 46 9.65 1.28 -15.24
N LEU A 47 10.28 1.10 -16.40
CA LEU A 47 9.60 1.08 -17.69
C LEU A 47 9.13 -0.35 -17.95
N SER A 48 7.84 -0.52 -18.19
CA SER A 48 7.21 -1.79 -18.53
C SER A 48 7.48 -2.17 -19.97
#